data_AF-A0A4R3YGN2-F1
#
_entry.id   AF-A0A4R3YGN2-F1
#
_cell.length_a   1.000
_cell.length_b   1.000
_cell.length_c   1.000
_cell.angle_alpha   90.00
_cell.angle_beta   90.00
_cell.angle_gamma   90.00
#
_symmetry.space_group_name_H-M   'P 1'
#
loop_
_entity.id
_entity.type
_entity.pdbx_description
1 polymer ?
#
loop_
_entity_poly.entity_id
_entity_poly.type
_entity_poly.pdbx_seq_one_letter_code
_entity_poly.pdbx_strand_id
1 'polypeptide(L)'
;MRVHRIGWVLLMLPVVYVSSCTYTSITGNRAYERLQVGDSKDTVIRLFGARFVRETDDHPFTKYDNRQCQSPCVERLWFENKLAFYEEAWSVDLDKAGVVLDKGSYTMP
;
A
#
# COMPACT_ATOMS: atom_id res chain seq x y z
N MET A 1 -13.75 -39.67 -8.83
CA MET A 1 -13.82 -38.31 -9.43
C MET A 1 -13.58 -37.16 -8.44
N ARG A 2 -13.96 -37.27 -7.15
CA ARG A 2 -13.73 -36.21 -6.13
C ARG A 2 -12.24 -35.94 -5.84
N VAL A 3 -11.42 -36.99 -5.73
CA VAL A 3 -9.97 -36.88 -5.45
C VAL A 3 -9.21 -36.18 -6.57
N HIS A 4 -9.60 -36.41 -7.83
CA HIS A 4 -8.99 -35.76 -8.99
C HIS A 4 -9.26 -34.23 -8.98
N ARG A 5 -10.50 -33.81 -8.66
CA ARG A 5 -10.86 -32.39 -8.54
C ARG A 5 -10.12 -31.68 -7.38
N ILE A 6 -9.93 -32.36 -6.25
CA ILE A 6 -9.19 -31.82 -5.10
C ILE A 6 -7.70 -31.65 -5.44
N GLY A 7 -7.12 -32.63 -6.16
CA GLY A 7 -5.73 -32.53 -6.65
C GLY A 7 -5.51 -31.31 -7.55
N TRP A 8 -6.44 -31.04 -8.48
CA TRP A 8 -6.37 -29.85 -9.34
C TRP A 8 -6.48 -28.53 -8.57
N VAL A 9 -7.36 -28.45 -7.57
CA VAL A 9 -7.49 -27.25 -6.73
C VAL A 9 -6.19 -26.98 -5.98
N LEU A 10 -5.60 -28.01 -5.36
CA LEU A 10 -4.34 -27.88 -4.63
C LEU A 10 -3.20 -27.43 -5.55
N LEU A 11 -3.16 -27.92 -6.79
CA LEU A 11 -2.13 -27.56 -7.77
C LEU A 11 -2.27 -26.10 -8.27
N MET A 12 -3.49 -25.57 -8.29
CA MET A 12 -3.76 -24.18 -8.71
C MET A 12 -3.58 -23.15 -7.60
N LEU A 13 -3.61 -23.54 -6.32
CA LEU A 13 -3.44 -22.61 -5.19
C LEU A 13 -2.17 -21.74 -5.28
N PRO A 14 -0.97 -22.29 -5.59
CA PRO A 14 0.24 -21.47 -5.73
C PRO A 14 0.12 -20.44 -6.86
N VAL A 15 -0.51 -20.82 -7.98
CA VAL A 15 -0.71 -19.94 -9.14
C VAL A 15 -1.63 -18.78 -8.79
N VAL A 16 -2.75 -19.08 -8.11
CA VAL A 16 -3.69 -18.05 -7.63
C VAL A 16 -3.02 -17.13 -6.61
N TYR A 17 -2.21 -17.68 -5.72
CA TYR A 17 -1.45 -16.89 -4.76
C TYR A 17 -0.49 -15.93 -5.45
N VAL A 18 0.45 -16.43 -6.26
CA VAL A 18 1.47 -15.60 -6.92
C VAL A 18 0.84 -14.53 -7.84
N SER A 19 -0.21 -14.89 -8.57
CA SER A 19 -0.94 -13.93 -9.40
C SER A 19 -1.61 -12.83 -8.57
N SER A 20 -2.17 -13.16 -7.41
CA SER A 20 -2.75 -12.17 -6.49
C SER A 20 -1.70 -11.26 -5.86
N CYS A 21 -0.54 -11.79 -5.46
CA CYS A 21 0.60 -11.01 -4.96
C CYS A 21 1.06 -10.00 -6.02
N THR A 22 1.28 -10.50 -7.23
CA THR A 22 1.75 -9.70 -8.38
C THR A 22 0.74 -8.62 -8.76
N TYR A 23 -0.54 -8.99 -8.80
CA TYR A 23 -1.61 -8.04 -9.11
C TYR A 23 -1.63 -6.91 -8.09
N THR A 24 -1.57 -7.23 -6.79
CA THR A 24 -1.62 -6.21 -5.72
C THR A 24 -0.44 -5.26 -5.79
N SER A 25 0.77 -5.78 -6.00
CA SER A 25 1.99 -4.95 -6.17
C SER A 25 1.88 -4.04 -7.40
N ILE A 26 1.45 -4.58 -8.56
CA ILE A 26 1.25 -3.78 -9.78
C ILE A 26 0.20 -2.68 -9.56
N THR A 27 -0.92 -2.99 -8.91
CA THR A 27 -1.97 -1.99 -8.66
C THR A 27 -1.51 -0.91 -7.70
N GLY A 28 -0.78 -1.26 -6.63
CA GLY A 28 -0.21 -0.29 -5.70
C GLY A 28 0.81 0.62 -6.37
N ASN A 29 1.74 0.04 -7.15
CA ASN A 29 2.74 0.81 -7.89
C ASN A 29 2.09 1.75 -8.91
N ARG A 30 1.06 1.31 -9.63
CA ARG A 30 0.30 2.19 -10.54
C ARG A 30 -0.41 3.33 -9.81
N ALA A 31 -0.96 3.08 -8.63
CA ALA A 31 -1.58 4.13 -7.82
C ALA A 31 -0.52 5.14 -7.36
N TYR A 32 0.61 4.64 -6.86
CA TYR A 32 1.75 5.44 -6.43
C TYR A 32 2.34 6.29 -7.56
N GLU A 33 2.56 5.72 -8.75
CA GLU A 33 3.09 6.43 -9.92
C GLU A 33 2.16 7.55 -10.39
N ARG A 34 0.85 7.32 -10.39
CA ARG A 34 -0.15 8.31 -10.82
C ARG A 34 -0.29 9.48 -9.86
N LEU A 35 -0.06 9.27 -8.57
CA LEU A 35 -0.22 10.29 -7.55
C LEU A 35 0.75 11.46 -7.79
N GLN A 36 0.24 12.68 -7.69
CA GLN A 36 1.01 13.92 -7.82
C GLN A 36 0.98 14.72 -6.53
N VAL A 37 2.04 15.50 -6.30
CA VAL A 37 2.02 16.57 -5.28
C VAL A 37 0.90 17.55 -5.64
N GLY A 38 0.12 17.96 -4.65
CA GLY A 38 -1.08 18.77 -4.88
C GLY A 38 -2.39 17.97 -5.02
N ASP A 39 -2.33 16.64 -5.15
CA ASP A 39 -3.55 15.82 -5.13
C ASP A 39 -4.25 15.90 -3.78
N SER A 40 -5.58 15.80 -3.78
CA SER A 40 -6.36 15.70 -2.55
C SER A 40 -6.26 14.30 -1.92
N LYS A 41 -6.45 14.22 -0.61
CA LYS A 41 -6.60 12.96 0.11
C LYS A 41 -7.64 12.02 -0.49
N ASP A 42 -8.76 12.55 -0.97
CA ASP A 42 -9.80 11.72 -1.62
C ASP A 42 -9.29 11.11 -2.93
N THR A 43 -8.47 11.85 -3.68
CA THR A 43 -7.77 11.30 -4.86
C THR A 43 -6.83 10.16 -4.45
N VAL A 44 -6.05 10.33 -3.37
CA VAL A 44 -5.15 9.28 -2.85
C VAL A 44 -5.93 8.01 -2.51
N ILE A 45 -6.98 8.13 -1.68
CA ILE A 45 -7.79 7.00 -1.22
C ILE A 45 -8.45 6.30 -2.41
N ARG A 46 -8.96 7.06 -3.38
CA ARG A 46 -9.58 6.52 -4.60
C ARG A 46 -8.57 5.79 -5.50
N LEU A 47 -7.36 6.33 -5.66
CA LEU A 47 -6.34 5.72 -6.51
C LEU A 47 -5.84 4.39 -5.95
N PHE A 48 -5.60 4.33 -4.64
CA PHE A 48 -5.16 3.09 -4.00
C PHE A 48 -6.30 2.07 -3.84
N GLY A 49 -7.53 2.52 -3.60
CA GLY A 49 -8.70 1.63 -3.47
C GLY A 49 -8.55 0.57 -2.36
N ALA A 50 -7.68 0.83 -1.39
CA ALA A 50 -7.25 -0.12 -0.37
C ALA A 50 -7.36 0.48 1.03
N ARG A 51 -7.34 -0.39 2.04
CA ARG A 51 -7.25 0.04 3.44
C ARG A 51 -5.89 0.68 3.69
N PHE A 52 -5.90 1.79 4.42
CA PHE A 52 -4.69 2.48 4.87
C PHE A 52 -4.61 2.54 6.40
N VAL A 53 -3.39 2.72 6.89
CA VAL A 53 -3.09 3.12 8.28
C VAL A 53 -2.76 4.61 8.27
N ARG A 54 -3.26 5.33 9.28
CA ARG A 54 -2.99 6.76 9.46
C ARG A 54 -1.87 6.93 10.48
N GLU A 55 -0.82 7.65 10.09
CA GLU A 55 0.21 8.17 10.97
C GLU A 55 -0.02 9.66 11.19
N THR A 56 0.08 10.10 12.44
CA THR A 56 0.06 11.51 12.87
C THR A 56 1.11 11.70 13.96
N ASP A 57 1.45 12.93 14.31
CA ASP A 57 2.41 13.22 15.41
C ASP A 57 2.08 12.46 16.72
N ASP A 58 0.79 12.37 17.07
CA ASP A 58 0.33 11.66 18.28
C ASP A 58 0.30 10.12 18.14
N HIS A 59 0.36 9.60 16.91
CA HIS A 59 0.22 8.19 16.57
C HIS A 59 1.27 7.81 15.52
N PRO A 60 2.56 7.71 15.89
CA PRO A 60 3.63 7.39 14.96
C PRO A 60 3.50 5.96 14.43
N PHE A 61 3.93 5.74 13.18
CA PHE A 61 3.92 4.43 12.54
C PHE A 61 5.31 4.10 11.98
N THR A 62 6.14 3.43 12.79
CA THR A 62 7.57 3.24 12.50
C THR A 62 7.90 1.90 11.84
N LYS A 63 6.91 1.22 11.24
CA LYS A 63 7.09 -0.13 10.70
C LYS A 63 8.05 -0.15 9.50
N TYR A 64 7.97 0.86 8.64
CA TYR A 64 8.68 0.91 7.36
C TYR A 64 9.67 2.08 7.24
N ASP A 65 9.40 3.18 7.95
CA ASP A 65 10.27 4.34 7.99
C ASP A 65 10.29 4.87 9.43
N ASN A 66 11.48 5.21 9.93
CA ASN A 66 11.66 5.81 11.26
C ASN A 66 11.50 7.34 11.23
N ARG A 67 11.43 7.95 10.04
CA ARG A 67 11.13 9.37 9.88
C ARG A 67 9.65 9.60 10.14
N GLN A 68 9.36 10.35 11.19
CA GLN A 68 8.00 10.78 11.48
C GLN A 68 7.49 11.75 10.40
N CYS A 69 6.18 11.72 10.15
CA CYS A 69 5.49 12.85 9.55
C CYS A 69 5.77 14.09 10.43
N GLN A 70 6.49 15.07 9.88
CA GLN A 70 6.82 16.32 10.58
C GLN A 70 6.44 17.49 9.69
N SER A 71 6.06 18.61 10.31
CA SER A 71 5.63 19.83 9.62
C SER A 71 6.54 20.15 8.41
N PRO A 72 5.96 20.33 7.21
CA PRO A 72 4.55 20.65 6.93
C PRO A 72 3.59 19.45 6.89
N CYS A 73 4.09 18.22 6.99
CA CYS A 73 3.25 17.02 7.10
C CYS A 73 2.50 17.02 8.44
N VAL A 74 1.21 16.71 8.41
CA VAL A 74 0.40 16.48 9.63
C VAL A 74 -0.27 15.10 9.64
N GLU A 75 -0.30 14.45 8.50
CA GLU A 75 -0.83 13.11 8.35
C GLU A 75 -0.04 12.36 7.26
N ARG A 76 0.39 11.14 7.56
CA ARG A 76 0.90 10.20 6.55
C ARG A 76 -0.04 9.02 6.42
N LEU A 77 -0.43 8.68 5.19
CA LEU A 77 -1.21 7.50 4.89
C LEU A 77 -0.30 6.36 4.46
N TRP A 78 -0.45 5.19 5.07
CA TRP A 78 0.29 3.97 4.72
C TRP A 78 -0.63 2.93 4.09
N PHE A 79 -0.29 2.51 2.87
CA PHE A 79 -0.99 1.45 2.14
C PHE A 79 -0.09 0.21 2.13
N GLU A 80 -0.48 -0.83 2.87
CA GLU A 80 0.30 -2.07 3.00
C GLU A 80 -0.13 -3.10 1.94
N ASN A 81 0.83 -3.72 1.23
CA ASN A 81 0.57 -4.93 0.47
C ASN A 81 0.68 -6.16 1.38
N LYS A 82 -0.45 -6.59 1.94
CA LYS A 82 -0.53 -7.76 2.84
C LYS A 82 -0.39 -9.11 2.14
N LEU A 83 -0.42 -9.13 0.81
CA LEU A 83 -0.23 -10.33 0.00
C LEU A 83 1.20 -10.39 -0.56
N ALA A 84 2.02 -9.36 -0.38
CA ALA A 84 3.38 -9.42 -0.85
C ALA A 84 4.14 -10.54 -0.13
N PHE A 85 5.00 -11.25 -0.88
CA PHE A 85 5.85 -12.29 -0.32
C PHE A 85 6.88 -11.69 0.66
N TYR A 86 7.26 -10.44 0.43
CA TYR A 86 8.10 -9.61 1.28
C TYR A 86 7.34 -8.36 1.70
N GLU A 87 7.79 -7.66 2.74
CA GLU A 87 7.10 -6.43 3.15
C GLU A 87 7.17 -5.36 2.04
N GLU A 88 6.00 -4.91 1.59
CA GLU A 88 5.84 -3.84 0.60
C GLU A 88 4.75 -2.87 1.07
N ALA A 89 5.03 -1.58 1.02
CA ALA A 89 4.10 -0.54 1.41
C ALA A 89 4.37 0.77 0.65
N TRP A 90 3.34 1.61 0.56
CA TRP A 90 3.44 2.97 0.02
C TRP A 90 2.98 3.96 1.08
N SER A 91 3.67 5.10 1.17
CA SER A 91 3.32 6.22 2.03
C SER A 91 2.94 7.45 1.23
N VAL A 92 2.06 8.27 1.79
CA VAL A 92 1.68 9.57 1.23
C VAL A 92 1.58 10.58 2.36
N ASP A 93 2.33 11.67 2.25
CA ASP A 93 2.39 12.75 3.23
C ASP A 93 1.38 13.82 2.86
N LEU A 94 0.56 14.23 3.81
CA LEU A 94 -0.50 15.21 3.64
C LEU A 94 -0.28 16.42 4.54
N ASP A 95 -0.57 17.60 4.00
CA ASP A 95 -0.62 18.83 4.77
C ASP A 95 -1.95 19.00 5.52
N LYS A 96 -2.10 20.13 6.23
CA LYS A 96 -3.31 20.47 6.98
C LYS A 96 -4.56 20.64 6.11
N ALA A 97 -4.41 20.91 4.81
CA ALA A 97 -5.51 21.00 3.87
C ALA A 97 -5.89 19.62 3.30
N GLY A 98 -5.17 18.54 3.68
CA GLY A 98 -5.37 17.21 3.13
C GLY A 98 -4.83 17.09 1.71
N VAL A 99 -3.77 17.82 1.39
CA VAL A 99 -3.12 17.86 0.08
C VAL A 99 -1.78 17.14 0.13
N VAL A 100 -1.47 16.37 -0.91
CA VAL A 100 -0.22 15.61 -1.03
C VAL A 100 0.98 16.55 -1.07
N LEU A 101 1.89 16.34 -0.12
CA LEU A 101 3.19 16.99 -0.03
C LEU A 101 4.31 16.14 -0.62
N ASP A 102 4.30 14.84 -0.29
CA ASP A 102 5.32 13.89 -0.71
C ASP A 102 4.73 12.46 -0.76
N LYS A 103 5.47 11.55 -1.39
CA LYS A 103 5.12 10.12 -1.46
C LYS A 103 6.37 9.26 -1.30
N GLY A 104 6.22 8.13 -0.63
CA GLY A 104 7.28 7.14 -0.45
C GLY A 104 6.83 5.72 -0.76
N SER A 105 7.81 4.86 -1.00
CA SER A 105 7.59 3.42 -1.16
C SER A 105 8.63 2.65 -0.39
N TYR A 106 8.23 1.56 0.24
CA TYR A 106 9.09 0.62 0.93
C TYR A 106 8.91 -0.76 0.29
N THR A 107 10.02 -1.40 -0.03
CA THR A 107 10.10 -2.81 -0.38
C THR A 107 11.27 -3.39 0.39
N MET A 108 11.05 -4.50 1.08
CA MET A 108 12.12 -5.18 1.81
C MET A 108 13.26 -5.55 0.83
N PRO A 109 14.54 -5.25 1.16
CA PRO A 109 15.68 -5.57 0.31
C PRO A 109 15.95 -7.08 0.16
#